data_AF-A0A1S3RZE3-F1
#
_entry.id   AF-A0A1S3RZE3-F1
#
_cell.length_a   1.000
_cell.length_b   1.000
_cell.length_c   1.000
_cell.angle_alpha   90.00
_cell.angle_beta   90.00
_cell.angle_gamma   90.00
#
_symmetry.space_group_name_H-M   'P 1'
#
loop_
_entity.id
_entity.type
_entity.pdbx_description
1 polymer ?
#
loop_
_entity_poly.entity_id
_entity_poly.type
_entity_poly.pdbx_seq_one_letter_code
_entity_poly.pdbx_strand_id
1 'polypeptide(L)'
;MMGLSDFLTDVARRELEHLDTRIPSCCVIYIPLDLSAELDCLMALSHASQEYGYTTPTLANHHRITLRQARHPLLELCSPMFVSNSFLSSETLPNFNLSDKTSSHCVENHCTF
;
A
#
# COMPACT_ATOMS: atom_id res chain seq x y z
N MET A 1 -9.26 15.35 17.32
CA MET A 1 -9.80 15.63 15.98
C MET A 1 -10.82 14.56 15.69
N MET A 2 -12.07 14.90 15.35
CA MET A 2 -13.00 13.94 14.75
C MET A 2 -12.49 13.58 13.36
N GLY A 3 -12.54 12.29 12.99
CA GLY A 3 -12.11 11.81 11.68
C GLY A 3 -13.10 12.18 10.57
N LEU A 4 -12.68 12.05 9.31
CA LEU A 4 -13.56 12.23 8.14
C LEU A 4 -14.77 11.28 8.20
N SER A 5 -14.54 10.03 8.62
CA SER A 5 -15.58 9.02 8.84
C SER A 5 -16.61 9.42 9.90
N ASP A 6 -16.17 10.00 11.02
CA ASP A 6 -17.07 10.47 12.09
C ASP A 6 -17.96 11.61 11.59
N PHE A 7 -17.36 12.58 10.90
CA PHE A 7 -18.08 13.70 10.30
C PHE A 7 -19.13 13.23 9.28
N LEU A 8 -18.78 12.31 8.40
CA LEU A 8 -19.70 11.80 7.39
C LEU A 8 -20.81 10.94 7.99
N THR A 9 -20.52 10.21 9.06
CA THR A 9 -21.55 9.50 9.83
C THR A 9 -22.57 10.47 10.44
N ASP A 10 -22.12 11.59 10.99
CA ASP A 10 -22.99 12.60 11.57
C ASP A 10 -23.82 13.34 10.52
N VAL A 11 -23.21 13.68 9.37
CA VAL A 11 -23.93 14.25 8.23
C VAL A 11 -24.98 13.26 7.71
N ALA A 12 -24.61 12.00 7.49
CA ALA A 12 -25.54 10.98 7.00
C ALA A 12 -26.71 10.76 7.96
N ARG A 13 -26.47 10.77 9.28
CA ARG A 13 -27.52 10.66 10.29
C ARG A 13 -28.49 11.84 10.22
N ARG A 14 -27.99 13.07 10.06
CA ARG A 14 -28.82 14.27 9.94
C ARG A 14 -29.65 14.29 8.67
N GLU A 15 -29.07 13.88 7.54
CA GLU A 15 -29.80 13.81 6.27
C GLU A 15 -30.88 12.72 6.30
N LEU A 16 -30.64 11.60 7.01
CA LEU A 16 -31.60 10.51 7.16
C LEU A 16 -32.93 10.96 7.80
N GLU A 17 -32.90 11.95 8.69
CA GLU A 17 -34.10 12.51 9.32
C GLU A 17 -35.02 13.26 8.35
N HIS A 18 -34.49 13.70 7.20
CA HIS A 18 -35.24 14.46 6.18
C HIS A 18 -35.61 13.64 4.94
N LEU A 19 -35.18 12.39 4.86
CA LEU A 19 -35.37 11.52 3.70
C LEU A 19 -36.74 10.81 3.71
N ASP A 20 -37.29 10.60 2.51
CA ASP A 20 -38.53 9.84 2.31
C ASP A 20 -38.35 8.39 2.79
N THR A 21 -39.35 7.84 3.49
CA THR A 21 -39.37 6.45 4.01
C THR A 21 -39.08 5.35 2.99
N ARG A 22 -39.17 5.65 1.69
CA ARG A 22 -38.83 4.74 0.59
C ARG A 22 -37.32 4.58 0.38
N ILE A 23 -36.49 5.46 0.93
CA ILE A 23 -35.03 5.38 0.82
C ILE A 23 -34.49 4.59 2.02
N PRO A 24 -33.79 3.48 1.81
CA PRO A 24 -33.23 2.70 2.90
C PRO A 24 -32.07 3.44 3.57
N SER A 25 -32.08 3.47 4.91
CA SER A 25 -31.06 4.11 5.73
C SER A 25 -29.64 3.59 5.47
N CYS A 26 -29.51 2.33 5.07
CA CYS A 26 -28.20 1.74 4.81
C CYS A 26 -27.49 2.41 3.64
N CYS A 27 -28.18 2.79 2.56
CA CYS A 27 -27.53 3.38 1.39
C CYS A 27 -26.93 4.75 1.70
N VAL A 28 -27.61 5.54 2.54
CA VAL A 28 -27.22 6.90 2.94
C VAL A 28 -25.94 6.89 3.77
N ILE A 29 -25.75 5.86 4.58
CA ILE A 29 -24.62 5.73 5.50
C ILE A 29 -23.47 4.95 4.84
N TYR A 30 -23.78 3.87 4.12
CA TYR A 30 -22.78 2.93 3.63
C TYR A 30 -21.95 3.50 2.47
N ILE A 31 -22.58 4.21 1.53
CA ILE A 31 -21.87 4.75 0.37
C ILE A 31 -20.80 5.78 0.79
N PRO A 32 -21.10 6.80 1.63
CA PRO A 32 -20.08 7.74 2.08
C PRO A 32 -18.97 7.08 2.90
N LEU A 33 -19.30 6.09 3.73
CA LEU A 33 -18.31 5.38 4.54
C LEU A 33 -17.34 4.55 3.70
N ASP A 34 -17.84 3.80 2.73
CA ASP A 34 -17.01 2.99 1.83
C ASP A 34 -16.05 3.86 1.02
N LEU A 35 -16.55 4.96 0.44
CA LEU A 35 -15.73 5.90 -0.33
C LEU A 35 -14.68 6.60 0.55
N SER A 36 -15.03 6.88 1.81
CA SER A 36 -14.09 7.48 2.76
C SER A 36 -13.00 6.52 3.18
N ALA A 37 -13.34 5.25 3.40
CA ALA A 37 -12.36 4.21 3.71
C ALA A 37 -11.38 4.01 2.55
N GLU A 38 -11.88 4.00 1.31
CA GLU A 38 -11.03 3.93 0.11
C GLU A 38 -10.10 5.15 0.02
N LEU A 39 -10.64 6.36 0.21
CA LEU A 39 -9.88 7.60 0.19
C LEU A 39 -8.80 7.62 1.27
N ASP A 40 -9.12 7.24 2.50
CA ASP A 40 -8.19 7.18 3.63
C ASP A 40 -7.02 6.22 3.32
N CYS A 41 -7.32 5.07 2.71
CA CYS A 41 -6.30 4.12 2.28
C CYS A 41 -5.39 4.71 1.18
N LEU A 42 -5.97 5.38 0.17
CA LEU A 42 -5.21 6.03 -0.90
C LEU A 42 -4.35 7.18 -0.37
N MET A 43 -4.86 7.96 0.57
CA MET A 43 -4.12 9.03 1.24
C MET A 43 -2.96 8.48 2.06
N ALA A 44 -3.18 7.40 2.81
CA ALA A 44 -2.13 6.71 3.56
C ALA A 44 -1.03 6.15 2.64
N LEU A 45 -1.42 5.51 1.52
CA LEU A 45 -0.48 5.02 0.50
C LEU A 45 0.30 6.15 -0.17
N SER A 46 -0.37 7.26 -0.50
CA SER A 46 0.25 8.46 -1.08
C SER A 46 1.26 9.09 -0.11
N HIS A 47 0.87 9.25 1.15
CA HIS A 47 1.73 9.77 2.20
C HIS A 47 2.97 8.89 2.37
N ALA A 48 2.80 7.57 2.54
CA ALA A 48 3.91 6.64 2.66
C ALA A 48 4.82 6.68 1.42
N SER A 49 4.25 6.81 0.22
CA SER A 49 5.04 6.90 -1.01
C SER A 49 5.92 8.15 -1.06
N GLN A 50 5.42 9.28 -0.58
CA GLN A 50 6.18 10.53 -0.52
C GLN A 50 7.22 10.50 0.60
N GLU A 51 6.82 10.06 1.78
CA GLU A 51 7.67 10.01 2.99
C GLU A 51 8.85 9.06 2.81
N TYR A 52 8.60 7.87 2.27
CA TYR A 52 9.64 6.85 2.07
C TYR A 52 10.24 6.88 0.67
N GLY A 53 9.80 7.77 -0.23
CA GLY A 53 10.28 7.82 -1.62
C GLY A 53 9.99 6.54 -2.40
N TYR A 54 8.82 5.94 -2.22
CA TYR A 54 8.38 4.81 -3.05
C TYR A 54 7.96 5.27 -4.44
N THR A 55 8.13 4.37 -5.41
CA THR A 55 7.77 4.61 -6.81
C THR A 55 6.59 3.72 -7.21
N THR A 56 5.71 4.22 -8.07
CA THR A 56 4.61 3.43 -8.63
C THR A 56 5.14 2.23 -9.43
N PRO A 57 4.73 1.00 -9.11
CA PRO A 57 5.15 -0.18 -9.87
C PRO A 57 4.49 -0.21 -11.26
N THR A 58 5.16 -0.83 -12.24
CA THR A 58 4.58 -1.09 -13.56
C THR A 58 3.99 -2.49 -13.61
N LEU A 59 2.68 -2.61 -13.88
CA LEU A 59 2.04 -3.90 -14.09
C LEU A 59 2.32 -4.41 -15.51
N ALA A 60 2.89 -5.61 -15.62
CA ALA A 60 3.17 -6.27 -16.88
C ALA A 60 2.33 -7.55 -17.04
N ASN A 61 1.97 -7.92 -18.27
CA ASN A 61 1.17 -9.12 -18.56
C ASN A 61 1.94 -10.44 -18.45
N HIS A 62 3.17 -10.43 -17.96
CA HIS A 62 4.03 -11.62 -17.85
C HIS A 62 4.31 -11.89 -16.38
N HIS A 63 4.40 -13.18 -16.01
CA HIS A 63 4.63 -13.62 -14.62
C HIS A 63 6.08 -13.42 -14.17
N ARG A 64 6.58 -12.18 -14.29
CA ARG A 64 7.95 -11.81 -13.94
C ARG A 64 7.96 -10.61 -13.00
N ILE A 65 8.78 -10.70 -11.97
CA ILE A 65 9.02 -9.64 -11.00
C ILE A 65 10.43 -9.10 -11.22
N THR A 66 10.52 -7.78 -11.43
CA THR A 66 11.78 -7.05 -11.52
C THR A 66 11.78 -5.95 -10.47
N LEU A 67 12.77 -5.96 -9.58
CA LEU A 67 12.98 -4.93 -8.57
C LEU A 67 14.35 -4.29 -8.80
N ARG A 68 14.42 -2.95 -8.79
CA ARG A 68 15.67 -2.19 -8.93
C ARG A 68 15.91 -1.44 -7.63
N GLN A 69 17.10 -1.62 -7.02
CA GLN A 69 17.47 -0.97 -5.76
C GLN A 69 16.35 -1.07 -4.69
N ALA A 70 15.78 -2.27 -4.56
CA ALA A 70 14.66 -2.53 -3.68
C ALA A 70 15.07 -2.41 -2.22
N ARG A 71 14.17 -1.83 -1.42
CA ARG A 71 14.30 -1.67 0.02
C ARG A 71 13.24 -2.52 0.71
N HIS A 72 13.58 -3.16 1.83
CA HIS A 72 12.60 -3.92 2.60
C HIS A 72 11.88 -2.97 3.58
N PRO A 73 10.56 -2.74 3.45
CA PRO A 73 9.86 -1.66 4.16
C PRO A 73 10.08 -1.64 5.67
N LEU A 74 10.01 -2.81 6.34
CA LEU A 74 10.23 -2.86 7.80
C LEU A 74 11.71 -2.74 8.20
N LEU A 75 12.63 -3.22 7.37
CA LEU A 75 14.05 -3.24 7.75
C LEU A 75 14.67 -1.85 7.63
N GLU A 76 14.25 -1.08 6.63
CA GLU A 76 14.63 0.32 6.47
C GLU A 76 14.22 1.17 7.67
N LEU A 77 13.04 0.89 8.26
CA LEU A 77 12.56 1.59 9.46
C LEU A 77 13.30 1.17 10.73
N CYS A 78 13.77 -0.06 10.80
CA CYS A 78 14.37 -0.64 12.01
C CYS A 78 15.91 -0.64 12.00
N SER A 79 16.56 -0.35 10.86
CA SER A 79 18.02 -0.41 10.73
C SER A 79 18.58 0.79 9.97
N PRO A 80 19.48 1.58 10.58
CA PRO A 80 20.08 2.76 9.94
C PRO A 80 21.12 2.40 8.86
N MET A 81 21.50 1.13 8.74
CA MET A 81 22.55 0.65 7.81
C MET A 81 22.00 -0.32 6.77
N PHE A 82 20.79 -0.06 6.27
CA PHE A 82 20.19 -0.88 5.22
C PHE A 82 20.88 -0.68 3.86
N VAL A 83 21.05 -1.76 3.09
CA VAL A 83 21.58 -1.74 1.72
C VAL A 83 20.53 -2.27 0.75
N SER A 84 20.19 -1.46 -0.26
CA SER A 84 19.20 -1.81 -1.28
C SER A 84 19.70 -2.87 -2.26
N ASN A 85 18.82 -3.75 -2.71
CA ASN A 85 19.17 -4.86 -3.60
C ASN A 85 18.26 -4.93 -4.83
N SER A 86 18.82 -5.30 -5.98
CA SER A 86 18.00 -5.55 -7.18
C SER A 86 17.64 -7.04 -7.30
N PHE A 87 16.49 -7.34 -7.88
CA PHE A 87 16.00 -8.71 -8.06
C PHE A 87 15.34 -8.90 -9.42
N LEU A 88 15.53 -10.08 -10.02
CA LEU A 88 14.87 -10.51 -11.24
C LEU A 88 14.42 -11.96 -11.03
N SER A 89 13.13 -12.23 -11.14
CA SER A 89 12.62 -13.61 -11.09
C SER A 89 12.99 -14.35 -12.39
N SER A 90 13.63 -15.53 -12.26
CA SER A 90 13.81 -16.47 -13.37
C SER A 90 12.54 -17.30 -13.58
N GLU A 91 12.25 -17.74 -14.81
CA GLU A 91 11.06 -18.54 -15.16
C GLU A 91 11.07 -19.96 -14.55
N THR A 92 12.16 -20.37 -13.92
CA THR A 92 12.35 -21.71 -13.34
C THR A 92 12.17 -21.71 -11.82
N LEU A 93 10.91 -21.82 -11.36
CA LEU A 93 10.40 -22.72 -10.29
C LEU A 93 9.10 -22.16 -9.66
N PRO A 94 8.11 -23.01 -9.29
CA PRO A 94 6.77 -22.55 -8.92
C PRO A 94 6.62 -21.96 -7.51
N ASN A 95 7.66 -21.91 -6.68
CA ASN A 95 7.51 -21.56 -5.27
C ASN A 95 8.61 -20.57 -4.85
N PHE A 96 8.33 -19.27 -4.96
CA PHE A 96 9.17 -18.25 -4.33
C PHE A 96 8.56 -17.85 -2.98
N ASN A 97 9.09 -18.42 -1.90
CA ASN A 97 8.95 -17.85 -0.57
C ASN A 97 9.85 -16.60 -0.50
N LEU A 98 9.24 -15.43 -0.28
CA LEU A 98 9.94 -14.15 -0.15
C LEU A 98 10.83 -14.08 1.12
N SER A 99 10.78 -15.11 1.98
CA SER A 99 11.56 -15.23 3.22
C SER A 99 12.96 -15.84 3.05
N ASP A 100 13.24 -16.54 1.94
CA ASP A 100 14.39 -17.46 1.88
C ASP A 100 15.67 -16.87 1.24
N LYS A 101 15.67 -15.58 0.91
CA LYS A 101 16.87 -14.85 0.45
C LYS A 101 17.33 -13.78 1.44
N THR A 102 17.25 -14.07 2.73
CA THR A 102 18.02 -13.37 3.77
C THR A 102 19.47 -13.86 3.89
N SER A 103 19.87 -14.89 3.13
CA SER A 103 21.27 -15.34 3.07
C SER A 103 21.96 -14.82 1.82
N SER A 104 22.78 -13.79 2.01
CA SER A 104 24.15 -13.73 1.49
C SER A 104 24.40 -14.47 0.17
N HIS A 105 23.96 -13.91 -0.95
CA HIS A 105 24.61 -14.18 -2.22
C HIS A 105 25.03 -12.85 -2.82
N CYS A 106 26.22 -12.41 -2.38
CA CYS A 106 27.10 -11.57 -3.17
C CYS A 106 27.17 -12.16 -4.58
N VAL A 107 26.63 -11.44 -5.55
CA VAL A 107 27.14 -11.51 -6.92
C VAL A 107 27.76 -10.14 -7.17
N GLU A 108 29.07 -10.20 -7.31
CA GLU A 108 30.03 -9.12 -7.52
C GLU A 108 29.48 -8.03 -8.45
N ASN A 109 29.61 -6.77 -8.03
CA ASN A 109 30.42 -5.78 -8.74
C ASN A 109 30.35 -4.42 -8.01
N HIS A 110 31.49 -4.06 -7.40
CA HIS A 110 31.96 -2.71 -7.06
C HIS A 110 30.92 -1.63 -6.71
N CYS A 111 30.73 -1.38 -5.41
CA CYS A 111 30.55 -0.02 -4.90
C CYS A 111 31.48 0.16 -3.69
N THR A 112 32.55 0.92 -3.90
CA THR A 112 33.39 1.55 -2.88
C THR A 112 32.57 2.46 -1.96
N PHE A 113 33.02 2.57 -0.71
CA PHE A 113 32.46 3.33 0.43
C PHE A 113 31.87 4.70 0.09
#